data_AF-A0A4Q5H486-F1
#
_entry.id   AF-A0A4Q5H486-F1
#
_cell.length_a   1.000
_cell.length_b   1.000
_cell.length_c   1.000
_cell.angle_alpha   90.00
_cell.angle_beta   90.00
_cell.angle_gamma   90.00
#
_symmetry.space_group_name_H-M   'P 1'
#
loop_
_entity.id
_entity.type
_entity.pdbx_description
1 polymer ?
#
loop_
_entity_poly.entity_id
_entity_poly.type
_entity_poly.pdbx_seq_one_letter_code
_entity_poly.pdbx_strand_id
1 'polypeptide(L)'
;MRLQTASLLLLMSILWVQYAVAQYVQTNPLEWMALAEGNEAINGEIESQTDGQLRTAALQNTIAAEFNKIHEWERKYSSYLQTASGYASSLKAATTLYEDGVRIFISLGRLHKAVSDNPLGVIATLSMNNLYIETATELVTVYTLLRNAVATGGPQNMLTGAERSETMWALADKLGAFNKKLNKLCLSIRYYTMMDVWNNITSGMIDRDNSEIAHLALDQWKRAARAARY
;
A
#
# COMPACT_ATOMS: atom_id res chain seq x y z
N MET A 1 29.04 -10.27 103.00
CA MET A 1 29.38 -9.89 101.61
C MET A 1 30.76 -10.42 101.18
N ARG A 2 31.06 -11.72 101.36
CA ARG A 2 32.33 -12.33 100.90
C ARG A 2 32.17 -13.48 99.90
N LEU A 3 30.94 -13.99 99.68
CA LEU A 3 30.67 -15.06 98.71
C LEU A 3 30.42 -14.55 97.27
N GLN A 4 29.89 -13.34 97.10
CA GLN A 4 29.51 -12.83 95.77
C GLN A 4 30.71 -12.40 94.91
N THR A 5 31.80 -11.94 95.53
CA THR A 5 33.00 -11.49 94.80
C THR A 5 33.83 -12.65 94.25
N ALA A 6 33.88 -13.79 94.94
CA ALA A 6 34.60 -14.99 94.48
C ALA A 6 33.92 -15.66 93.28
N SER A 7 32.58 -15.71 93.27
CA SER A 7 31.80 -16.29 92.16
C SER A 7 31.92 -15.47 90.88
N LEU A 8 32.02 -14.14 90.99
CA LEU A 8 32.18 -13.23 89.84
C LEU A 8 33.57 -13.33 89.19
N LEU A 9 34.63 -13.48 89.99
CA LEU A 9 35.99 -13.64 89.49
C LEU A 9 36.18 -14.98 88.77
N LEU A 10 35.55 -16.05 89.27
CA LEU A 10 35.63 -17.38 88.67
C LEU A 10 34.86 -17.46 87.35
N LEU A 11 33.71 -16.78 87.26
CA LEU A 11 32.96 -16.65 86.00
C LEU A 11 33.76 -15.87 84.95
N MET A 12 34.43 -14.78 85.34
CA MET A 12 35.28 -13.99 84.46
C MET A 12 36.50 -14.78 83.96
N SER A 13 37.12 -15.61 84.81
CA SER A 13 38.23 -16.47 84.37
C SER A 13 37.79 -17.54 83.37
N ILE A 14 36.60 -18.14 83.53
CA ILE A 14 36.08 -19.13 82.60
C ILE A 14 35.74 -18.49 81.25
N LEU A 15 35.16 -17.29 81.26
CA LEU A 15 34.86 -16.53 80.04
C LEU A 15 36.13 -16.13 79.26
N TRP A 16 37.22 -15.78 79.97
CA TRP A 16 38.51 -15.48 79.34
C TRP A 16 39.18 -16.70 78.71
N VAL A 17 39.11 -17.87 79.36
CA VAL A 17 39.66 -19.12 78.82
C VAL A 17 38.88 -19.57 77.57
N GLN A 18 37.56 -19.38 77.55
CA GLN A 18 36.72 -19.67 76.37
C GLN A 18 37.06 -18.76 75.18
N TYR A 19 37.35 -17.48 75.42
CA TYR A 19 37.78 -16.56 74.36
C TYR A 19 39.17 -16.88 73.79
N ALA A 20 40.10 -17.32 74.63
CA ALA A 20 41.46 -17.66 74.19
C ALA A 20 41.52 -18.94 73.32
N VAL A 21 40.66 -19.92 73.58
CA VAL A 21 40.60 -21.18 72.82
C VAL A 21 39.92 -21.00 71.46
N ALA A 22 39.00 -20.04 71.31
CA ALA A 22 38.35 -19.74 70.03
C ALA A 22 39.25 -18.99 69.02
N GLN A 23 40.36 -18.39 69.47
CA GLN A 23 41.30 -17.67 68.61
C GLN A 23 42.54 -18.48 68.21
N TYR A 24 42.72 -19.70 68.72
CA TYR A 24 43.79 -20.60 68.28
C TYR A 24 43.28 -21.57 67.20
N VAL A 25 42.86 -21.03 66.06
CA VAL A 25 42.86 -21.82 64.81
C VAL A 25 44.33 -22.01 64.48
N GLN A 26 44.85 -23.19 64.78
CA GLN A 26 46.18 -23.63 64.37
C GLN A 26 46.22 -23.61 62.84
N THR A 27 46.72 -22.51 62.25
CA THR A 27 46.92 -22.39 60.81
C THR A 27 47.96 -23.40 60.37
N ASN A 28 47.50 -24.55 59.87
CA ASN A 28 48.35 -25.56 59.27
C ASN A 28 49.02 -24.95 58.02
N PRO A 29 50.37 -24.88 57.94
CA PRO A 29 51.05 -24.26 56.81
C PRO A 29 50.69 -24.89 55.45
N LEU A 30 50.27 -26.16 55.43
CA LEU A 30 49.79 -26.84 54.23
C LEU A 30 48.42 -26.33 53.75
N GLU A 31 47.53 -25.95 54.67
CA GLU A 31 46.23 -25.37 54.30
C GLU A 31 46.38 -23.97 53.73
N TRP A 32 47.29 -23.16 54.29
CA TRP A 32 47.62 -21.84 53.75
C TRP A 32 48.21 -21.93 52.33
N MET A 33 49.08 -22.91 52.09
CA MET A 33 49.69 -23.12 50.78
C MET A 33 48.67 -23.62 49.75
N ALA A 34 47.80 -24.56 50.14
CA ALA A 34 46.71 -25.04 49.27
C ALA A 34 45.65 -23.97 48.98
N LEU A 35 45.35 -23.09 49.95
CA LEU A 35 44.48 -21.93 49.74
C LEU A 35 45.13 -20.88 48.83
N ALA A 36 46.44 -20.64 48.97
CA ALA A 36 47.18 -19.73 48.09
C ALA A 36 47.21 -20.26 46.65
N GLU A 37 47.53 -21.54 46.46
CA GLU A 37 47.55 -22.21 45.15
C GLU A 37 46.14 -22.24 44.51
N GLY A 38 45.10 -22.53 45.31
CA GLY A 38 43.72 -22.48 44.85
C GLY A 38 43.27 -21.06 44.46
N ASN A 39 43.69 -20.04 45.22
CA ASN A 39 43.36 -18.64 44.93
C ASN A 39 44.08 -18.14 43.66
N GLU A 40 45.31 -18.59 43.42
CA GLU A 40 46.07 -18.31 42.20
C GLU A 40 45.43 -18.97 40.97
N ALA A 41 45.02 -20.25 41.09
CA ALA A 41 44.31 -20.97 40.03
C ALA A 41 42.94 -20.33 39.71
N ILE A 42 42.17 -19.92 40.73
CA ILE A 42 40.90 -19.21 40.55
C ILE A 42 41.12 -17.86 39.88
N ASN A 43 42.14 -17.09 40.30
CA ASN A 43 42.42 -15.79 39.72
C ASN A 43 42.83 -15.89 38.24
N GLY A 44 43.63 -16.91 37.87
CA GLY A 44 43.98 -17.19 36.48
C GLY A 44 42.76 -17.56 35.62
N GLU A 45 41.81 -18.31 36.17
CA GLU A 45 40.56 -18.68 35.46
C GLU A 45 39.59 -17.50 35.35
N ILE A 46 39.51 -16.63 36.37
CA ILE A 46 38.74 -15.38 36.28
C ILE A 46 39.33 -14.46 35.21
N GLU A 47 40.66 -14.35 35.13
CA GLU A 47 41.33 -13.54 34.11
C GLU A 47 41.08 -14.10 32.70
N SER A 48 41.18 -15.42 32.52
CA SER A 48 40.92 -16.08 31.23
C SER A 48 39.46 -15.92 30.78
N GLN A 49 38.50 -16.07 31.70
CA GLN A 49 37.08 -15.85 31.43
C GLN A 49 36.77 -14.38 31.17
N THR A 50 37.42 -13.46 31.88
CA THR A 50 37.26 -12.02 31.67
C THR A 50 37.77 -11.62 30.29
N ASP A 51 38.95 -12.09 29.86
CA ASP A 51 39.47 -11.84 28.52
C ASP A 51 38.57 -12.47 27.44
N GLY A 52 38.08 -13.70 27.67
CA GLY A 52 37.12 -14.36 26.78
C GLY A 52 35.80 -13.59 26.63
N GLN A 53 35.24 -13.09 27.74
CA GLN A 53 34.04 -12.26 27.74
C GLN A 53 34.28 -10.92 27.07
N LEU A 54 35.44 -10.29 27.31
CA LEU A 54 35.78 -8.98 26.73
C LEU A 54 35.96 -9.09 25.21
N ARG A 55 36.61 -10.16 24.72
CA ARG A 55 36.69 -10.48 23.29
C ARG A 55 35.33 -10.76 22.67
N THR A 56 34.47 -11.50 23.38
CA THR A 56 33.10 -11.79 22.92
C THR A 56 32.26 -10.51 22.86
N ALA A 57 32.35 -9.64 23.86
CA ALA A 57 31.67 -8.35 23.88
C ALA A 57 32.18 -7.43 22.76
N ALA A 58 33.49 -7.40 22.50
CA ALA A 58 34.06 -6.67 21.38
C ALA A 58 33.48 -7.16 20.04
N LEU A 59 33.45 -8.48 19.83
CA LEU A 59 32.86 -9.09 18.62
C LEU A 59 31.35 -8.82 18.50
N GLN A 60 30.61 -8.87 19.61
CA GLN A 60 29.17 -8.53 19.59
C GLN A 60 28.94 -7.06 19.23
N ASN A 61 29.76 -6.15 19.74
CA ASN A 61 29.69 -4.74 19.41
C ASN A 61 30.05 -4.46 17.93
N THR A 62 31.05 -5.15 17.37
CA THR A 62 31.37 -5.03 15.94
C THR A 62 30.23 -5.59 15.08
N ILE A 63 29.68 -6.74 15.44
CA ILE A 63 28.51 -7.33 14.76
C ILE A 63 27.31 -6.37 14.82
N ALA A 64 27.01 -5.77 15.97
CA ALA A 64 25.93 -4.80 16.11
C ALA A 64 26.14 -3.54 15.25
N ALA A 65 27.38 -3.05 15.15
CA ALA A 65 27.73 -1.94 14.28
C ALA A 65 27.54 -2.30 12.78
N GLU A 66 27.96 -3.49 12.36
CA GLU A 66 27.75 -4.00 11.01
C GLU A 66 26.25 -4.21 10.69
N PHE A 67 25.46 -4.74 11.64
CA PHE A 67 24.01 -4.85 11.47
C PHE A 67 23.35 -3.48 11.30
N ASN A 68 23.77 -2.47 12.06
CA ASN A 68 23.29 -1.10 11.86
C ASN A 68 23.63 -0.57 10.46
N LYS A 69 24.84 -0.85 9.95
CA LYS A 69 25.24 -0.47 8.58
C LYS A 69 24.43 -1.19 7.51
N ILE A 70 24.18 -2.50 7.68
CA ILE A 70 23.32 -3.28 6.78
C ILE A 70 21.90 -2.71 6.77
N HIS A 71 21.36 -2.35 7.94
CA HIS A 71 20.02 -1.79 8.04
C HIS A 71 19.93 -0.37 7.41
N GLU A 72 20.98 0.45 7.54
CA GLU A 72 21.08 1.71 6.80
C GLU A 72 21.06 1.49 5.27
N TRP A 73 21.78 0.48 4.78
CA TRP A 73 21.81 0.13 3.36
C TRP A 73 20.47 -0.41 2.87
N GLU A 74 19.81 -1.27 3.65
CA GLU A 74 18.47 -1.78 3.36
C GLU A 74 17.47 -0.62 3.22
N ARG A 75 17.51 0.35 4.14
CA ARG A 75 16.65 1.53 4.09
C ARG A 75 16.90 2.38 2.85
N LYS A 76 18.17 2.63 2.52
CA LYS A 76 18.56 3.35 1.30
C LYS A 76 18.08 2.61 0.05
N TYR A 77 18.31 1.30 -0.01
CA TYR A 77 17.91 0.46 -1.14
C TYR A 77 16.39 0.44 -1.34
N SER A 78 15.63 0.30 -0.25
CA SER A 78 14.17 0.38 -0.27
C SER A 78 13.68 1.74 -0.79
N SER A 79 14.30 2.84 -0.34
CA SER A 79 14.00 4.18 -0.84
C SER A 79 14.29 4.34 -2.33
N TYR A 80 15.40 3.78 -2.84
CA TYR A 80 15.71 3.79 -4.27
C TYR A 80 14.67 3.01 -5.08
N LEU A 81 14.26 1.82 -4.62
CA LEU A 81 13.23 1.03 -5.29
C LEU A 81 11.89 1.75 -5.33
N GLN A 82 11.47 2.37 -4.22
CA GLN A 82 10.25 3.20 -4.18
C GLN A 82 10.32 4.38 -5.16
N THR A 83 11.48 5.03 -5.25
CA THR A 83 11.68 6.15 -6.18
C THR A 83 11.63 5.71 -7.64
N ALA A 84 12.37 4.65 -7.99
CA ALA A 84 12.42 4.12 -9.35
C ALA A 84 11.05 3.58 -9.82
N SER A 85 10.34 2.85 -8.94
CA SER A 85 8.98 2.40 -9.21
C SER A 85 7.99 3.56 -9.35
N GLY A 86 8.15 4.64 -8.57
CA GLY A 86 7.39 5.88 -8.73
C GLY A 86 7.57 6.51 -10.11
N TYR A 87 8.81 6.62 -10.60
CA TYR A 87 9.08 7.12 -11.96
C TYR A 87 8.46 6.22 -13.03
N ALA A 88 8.66 4.90 -12.95
CA ALA A 88 8.08 3.96 -13.91
C ALA A 88 6.54 4.00 -13.91
N SER A 89 5.92 4.10 -12.73
CA SER A 89 4.47 4.29 -12.56
C SER A 89 3.99 5.55 -13.26
N SER A 90 4.66 6.69 -13.03
CA SER A 90 4.28 7.96 -13.66
C SER A 90 4.41 7.93 -15.19
N LEU A 91 5.45 7.31 -15.73
CA LEU A 91 5.63 7.17 -17.18
C LEU A 91 4.58 6.24 -17.80
N LYS A 92 4.27 5.13 -17.13
CA LYS A 92 3.19 4.23 -17.54
C LYS A 92 1.87 4.98 -17.58
N ALA A 93 1.53 5.69 -16.51
CA ALA A 93 0.30 6.46 -16.42
C ALA A 93 0.22 7.58 -17.47
N ALA A 94 1.35 8.20 -17.84
CA ALA A 94 1.38 9.23 -18.88
C ALA A 94 1.10 8.65 -20.27
N THR A 95 1.73 7.51 -20.57
CA THR A 95 1.54 6.79 -21.84
C THR A 95 0.10 6.31 -21.99
N THR A 96 -0.49 5.75 -20.93
CA THR A 96 -1.90 5.30 -20.96
C THR A 96 -2.85 6.47 -21.16
N LEU A 97 -2.59 7.61 -20.54
CA LEU A 97 -3.42 8.80 -20.68
C LEU A 97 -3.39 9.37 -22.10
N TYR A 98 -2.21 9.34 -22.74
CA TYR A 98 -2.07 9.70 -24.15
C TYR A 98 -2.86 8.73 -25.06
N GLU A 99 -2.73 7.42 -24.85
CA GLU A 99 -3.47 6.41 -25.61
C GLU A 99 -4.99 6.59 -25.46
N ASP A 100 -5.47 6.79 -24.25
CA ASP A 100 -6.88 7.04 -23.96
C ASP A 100 -7.38 8.32 -24.63
N GLY A 101 -6.58 9.38 -24.62
CA GLY A 101 -6.86 10.63 -25.33
C GLY A 101 -7.03 10.42 -26.84
N VAL A 102 -6.09 9.74 -27.48
CA VAL A 102 -6.17 9.41 -28.93
C VAL A 102 -7.42 8.57 -29.22
N ARG A 103 -7.72 7.59 -28.38
CA ARG A 103 -8.91 6.73 -28.52
C ARG A 103 -10.20 7.54 -28.46
N ILE A 104 -10.29 8.52 -27.58
CA ILE A 104 -11.43 9.45 -27.48
C ILE A 104 -11.57 10.27 -28.76
N PHE A 105 -10.48 10.82 -29.31
CA PHE A 105 -10.54 11.57 -30.57
C PHE A 105 -11.08 10.71 -31.73
N ILE A 106 -10.62 9.46 -31.83
CA ILE A 106 -11.14 8.51 -32.83
C ILE A 106 -12.65 8.25 -32.61
N SER A 107 -13.07 8.05 -31.36
CA SER A 107 -14.48 7.87 -31.02
C SER A 107 -15.34 9.10 -31.33
N LEU A 108 -14.83 10.32 -31.13
CA LEU A 108 -15.51 11.55 -31.52
C LEU A 108 -15.65 11.68 -33.05
N GLY A 109 -14.63 11.29 -33.81
CA GLY A 109 -14.72 11.21 -35.27
C GLY A 109 -15.79 10.21 -35.73
N ARG A 110 -15.88 9.05 -35.06
CA ARG A 110 -16.95 8.07 -35.32
C ARG A 110 -18.33 8.58 -34.93
N LEU A 111 -18.44 9.33 -33.83
CA LEU A 111 -19.68 9.99 -33.44
C LEU A 111 -20.14 10.99 -34.50
N HIS A 112 -19.24 11.84 -35.00
CA HIS A 112 -19.53 12.78 -36.08
C HIS A 112 -20.01 12.06 -37.33
N LYS A 113 -19.33 10.99 -37.75
CA LYS A 113 -19.78 10.15 -38.87
C LYS A 113 -21.17 9.55 -38.62
N ALA A 114 -21.44 9.01 -37.43
CA ALA A 114 -22.74 8.44 -37.09
C ALA A 114 -23.88 9.47 -37.15
N VAL A 115 -23.62 10.71 -36.72
CA VAL A 115 -24.57 11.82 -36.83
C VAL A 115 -24.82 12.20 -38.30
N SER A 116 -23.78 12.22 -39.12
CA SER A 116 -23.90 12.52 -40.56
C SER A 116 -24.66 11.43 -41.31
N ASP A 117 -24.39 10.16 -41.00
CA ASP A 117 -24.98 9.01 -41.70
C ASP A 117 -26.44 8.76 -41.25
N ASN A 118 -26.79 9.06 -39.99
CA ASN A 118 -28.14 8.90 -39.45
C ASN A 118 -28.56 10.11 -38.60
N PRO A 119 -28.96 11.24 -39.22
CA PRO A 119 -29.37 12.44 -38.49
C PRO A 119 -30.63 12.22 -37.65
N LEU A 120 -31.56 11.37 -38.09
CA LEU A 120 -32.76 11.01 -37.32
C LEU A 120 -32.42 10.14 -36.09
N GLY A 121 -31.32 9.40 -36.15
CA GLY A 121 -30.79 8.62 -35.04
C GLY A 121 -30.42 9.46 -33.83
N VAL A 122 -30.04 10.72 -34.03
CA VAL A 122 -29.78 11.68 -32.93
C VAL A 122 -31.01 11.85 -32.05
N ILE A 123 -32.15 12.13 -32.68
CA ILE A 123 -33.43 12.34 -32.00
C ILE A 123 -33.96 11.03 -31.42
N ALA A 124 -33.81 9.93 -32.17
CA ALA A 124 -34.23 8.62 -31.70
C ALA A 124 -33.47 8.19 -30.43
N THR A 125 -32.15 8.38 -30.40
CA THR A 125 -31.32 8.11 -29.22
C THR A 125 -31.76 8.93 -28.02
N LEU A 126 -32.02 10.24 -28.19
CA LEU A 126 -32.51 11.10 -27.10
C LEU A 126 -33.80 10.57 -26.45
N SER A 127 -34.73 10.06 -27.25
CA SER A 127 -36.00 9.53 -26.74
C SER A 127 -35.86 8.13 -26.14
N MET A 128 -34.91 7.32 -26.61
CA MET A 128 -34.77 5.92 -26.19
C MET A 128 -33.89 5.74 -24.96
N ASN A 129 -33.03 6.72 -24.64
CA ASN A 129 -32.04 6.54 -23.58
C ASN A 129 -31.51 7.87 -23.01
N ASN A 130 -30.83 7.75 -21.88
CA ASN A 130 -30.18 8.86 -21.19
C ASN A 130 -28.71 9.06 -21.63
N LEU A 131 -28.25 8.41 -22.70
CA LEU A 131 -26.83 8.38 -23.07
C LEU A 131 -26.25 9.76 -23.34
N TYR A 132 -27.05 10.71 -23.84
CA TYR A 132 -26.60 12.08 -24.04
C TYR A 132 -26.23 12.76 -22.72
N ILE A 133 -27.14 12.76 -21.76
CA ILE A 133 -26.91 13.35 -20.44
C ILE A 133 -25.77 12.61 -19.73
N GLU A 134 -25.78 11.28 -19.76
CA GLU A 134 -24.73 10.48 -19.14
C GLU A 134 -23.35 10.69 -19.76
N THR A 135 -23.25 10.91 -21.07
CA THR A 135 -21.97 11.17 -21.75
C THR A 135 -21.50 12.59 -21.46
N ALA A 136 -22.41 13.56 -21.42
CA ALA A 136 -22.10 14.94 -21.07
C ALA A 136 -21.62 15.07 -19.61
N THR A 137 -22.26 14.37 -18.67
CA THR A 137 -21.84 14.41 -17.27
C THR A 137 -20.47 13.77 -17.04
N GLU A 138 -20.14 12.68 -17.74
CA GLU A 138 -18.78 12.11 -17.69
C GLU A 138 -17.75 13.07 -18.29
N LEU A 139 -18.06 13.75 -19.40
CA LEU A 139 -17.16 14.75 -19.98
C LEU A 139 -16.87 15.89 -18.98
N VAL A 140 -17.90 16.40 -18.31
CA VAL A 140 -17.75 17.43 -17.27
C VAL A 140 -16.91 16.91 -16.10
N THR A 141 -17.10 15.65 -15.72
CA THR A 141 -16.31 15.01 -14.65
C THR A 141 -14.83 14.91 -15.03
N VAL A 142 -14.53 14.41 -16.24
CA VAL A 142 -13.16 14.35 -16.78
C VAL A 142 -12.53 15.75 -16.84
N TYR A 143 -13.26 16.74 -17.36
CA TYR A 143 -12.79 18.12 -17.43
C TYR A 143 -12.47 18.70 -16.04
N THR A 144 -13.34 18.44 -15.07
CA THR A 144 -13.16 18.92 -13.69
C THR A 144 -11.93 18.28 -13.05
N LEU A 145 -11.71 16.98 -13.26
CA LEU A 145 -10.51 16.29 -12.78
C LEU A 145 -9.24 16.81 -13.44
N LEU A 146 -9.24 17.03 -14.76
CA LEU A 146 -8.13 17.66 -15.48
C LEU A 146 -7.82 19.04 -14.91
N ARG A 147 -8.85 19.88 -14.75
CA ARG A 147 -8.71 21.24 -14.21
C ARG A 147 -8.13 21.23 -12.80
N ASN A 148 -8.63 20.34 -11.95
CA ASN A 148 -8.13 20.20 -10.59
C ASN A 148 -6.69 19.69 -10.58
N ALA A 149 -6.34 18.68 -11.37
CA ALA A 149 -4.97 18.17 -11.47
C ALA A 149 -3.98 19.26 -11.91
N VAL A 150 -4.37 20.09 -12.89
CA VAL A 150 -3.56 21.23 -13.36
C VAL A 150 -3.43 22.32 -12.27
N ALA A 151 -4.50 22.64 -11.57
CA ALA A 151 -4.48 23.62 -10.49
C ALA A 151 -3.61 23.16 -9.30
N THR A 152 -3.73 21.90 -8.90
CA THR A 152 -3.00 21.33 -7.77
C THR A 152 -1.53 21.06 -8.11
N GLY A 153 -1.18 20.85 -9.38
CA GLY A 153 0.20 20.66 -9.86
C GLY A 153 0.89 21.92 -10.38
N GLY A 154 0.34 23.11 -10.08
CA GLY A 154 0.87 24.39 -10.52
C GLY A 154 2.23 24.77 -9.88
N PRO A 155 2.87 25.86 -10.35
CA PRO A 155 4.21 26.26 -9.90
C PRO A 155 4.33 26.56 -8.40
N GLN A 156 3.22 26.80 -7.70
CA GLN A 156 3.16 27.04 -6.25
C GLN A 156 2.91 25.77 -5.42
N ASN A 157 2.39 24.70 -6.03
CA ASN A 157 2.10 23.45 -5.33
C ASN A 157 2.55 22.27 -6.20
N MET A 158 3.75 21.77 -5.91
CA MET A 158 4.31 20.65 -6.65
C MET A 158 3.72 19.36 -6.07
N LEU A 159 2.84 18.70 -6.80
CA LEU A 159 2.35 17.36 -6.43
C LEU A 159 3.53 16.41 -6.16
N THR A 160 3.45 15.60 -5.11
CA THR A 160 4.42 14.53 -4.87
C THR A 160 4.27 13.43 -5.94
N GLY A 161 5.28 12.58 -6.13
CA GLY A 161 5.22 11.51 -7.14
C GLY A 161 4.05 10.53 -6.95
N ALA A 162 3.64 10.32 -5.70
CA ALA A 162 2.49 9.49 -5.35
C ALA A 162 1.17 10.18 -5.75
N GLU A 163 0.97 11.44 -5.36
CA GLU A 163 -0.24 12.21 -5.70
C GLU A 163 -0.38 12.42 -7.21
N ARG A 164 0.73 12.61 -7.94
CA ARG A 164 0.72 12.64 -9.42
C ARG A 164 0.25 11.32 -10.00
N SER A 165 0.76 10.21 -9.50
CA SER A 165 0.37 8.88 -9.99
C SER A 165 -1.12 8.62 -9.72
N GLU A 166 -1.60 8.93 -8.52
CA GLU A 166 -3.01 8.76 -8.14
C GLU A 166 -3.94 9.62 -9.02
N THR A 167 -3.64 10.90 -9.19
CA THR A 167 -4.43 11.80 -10.05
C THR A 167 -4.43 11.36 -11.50
N MET A 168 -3.31 10.88 -12.04
CA MET A 168 -3.23 10.34 -13.40
C MET A 168 -4.05 9.05 -13.56
N TRP A 169 -4.02 8.15 -12.58
CA TRP A 169 -4.84 6.93 -12.60
C TRP A 169 -6.34 7.23 -12.53
N ALA A 170 -6.76 8.13 -11.64
CA ALA A 170 -8.15 8.57 -11.54
C ALA A 170 -8.63 9.18 -12.86
N LEU A 171 -7.76 9.94 -13.53
CA LEU A 171 -8.06 10.53 -14.82
C LEU A 171 -8.15 9.48 -15.94
N ALA A 172 -7.24 8.50 -15.98
CA ALA A 172 -7.30 7.39 -16.93
C ALA A 172 -8.61 6.58 -16.78
N ASP A 173 -9.02 6.26 -15.56
CA ASP A 173 -10.28 5.55 -15.29
C ASP A 173 -11.49 6.33 -15.84
N LYS A 174 -11.55 7.63 -15.57
CA LYS A 174 -12.65 8.49 -16.04
C LYS A 174 -12.63 8.70 -17.55
N LEU A 175 -11.47 8.81 -18.18
CA LEU A 175 -11.34 8.83 -19.64
C LEU A 175 -11.84 7.52 -20.26
N GLY A 176 -11.50 6.37 -19.65
CA GLY A 176 -12.02 5.07 -20.05
C GLY A 176 -13.54 4.97 -19.95
N ALA A 177 -14.11 5.41 -18.83
CA ALA A 177 -15.56 5.45 -18.62
C ALA A 177 -16.26 6.37 -19.64
N PHE A 178 -15.72 7.58 -19.85
CA PHE A 178 -16.21 8.52 -20.85
C PHE A 178 -16.16 7.92 -22.26
N ASN A 179 -15.04 7.35 -22.67
CA ASN A 179 -14.89 6.72 -23.99
C ASN A 179 -15.88 5.56 -24.18
N LYS A 180 -16.17 4.78 -23.14
CA LYS A 180 -17.17 3.71 -23.20
C LYS A 180 -18.58 4.27 -23.45
N LYS A 181 -18.96 5.35 -22.76
CA LYS A 181 -20.27 6.01 -22.99
C LYS A 181 -20.34 6.67 -24.37
N LEU A 182 -19.27 7.31 -24.80
CA LEU A 182 -19.15 7.91 -26.13
C LEU A 182 -19.32 6.87 -27.26
N ASN A 183 -18.71 5.69 -27.11
CA ASN A 183 -18.89 4.59 -28.06
C ASN A 183 -20.33 4.05 -28.06
N LYS A 184 -20.96 3.91 -26.89
CA LYS A 184 -22.37 3.53 -26.80
C LYS A 184 -23.28 4.55 -27.48
N LEU A 185 -23.02 5.84 -27.25
CA LEU A 185 -23.76 6.93 -27.89
C LEU A 185 -23.63 6.86 -29.42
N CYS A 186 -22.42 6.64 -29.93
CA CYS A 186 -22.18 6.46 -31.36
C CYS A 186 -22.99 5.28 -31.96
N LEU A 187 -23.00 4.12 -31.29
CA LEU A 187 -23.76 2.95 -31.74
C LEU A 187 -25.27 3.22 -31.67
N SER A 188 -25.72 3.90 -30.61
CA SER A 188 -27.13 4.25 -30.43
C SER A 188 -27.62 5.13 -31.57
N ILE A 189 -26.88 6.19 -31.91
CA ILE A 189 -27.22 7.10 -33.01
C ILE A 189 -27.20 6.35 -34.34
N ARG A 190 -26.22 5.47 -34.54
CA ARG A 190 -26.11 4.71 -35.78
C ARG A 190 -27.28 3.76 -36.04
N TYR A 191 -27.82 3.12 -35.00
CA TYR A 191 -28.78 2.03 -35.17
C TYR A 191 -30.23 2.37 -34.82
N TYR A 192 -30.48 3.35 -33.94
CA TYR A 192 -31.86 3.72 -33.64
C TYR A 192 -32.50 4.53 -34.76
N THR A 193 -33.77 4.25 -34.97
CA THR A 193 -34.63 4.91 -35.94
C THR A 193 -35.93 5.35 -35.26
N MET A 194 -36.69 6.22 -35.92
CA MET A 194 -38.01 6.64 -35.43
C MET A 194 -39.00 5.48 -35.28
N MET A 195 -38.80 4.37 -36.02
CA MET A 195 -39.61 3.16 -35.83
C MET A 195 -39.34 2.52 -34.46
N ASP A 196 -38.08 2.52 -34.02
CA ASP A 196 -37.72 2.00 -32.69
C ASP A 196 -38.32 2.88 -31.59
N VAL A 197 -38.36 4.20 -31.81
CA VAL A 197 -39.04 5.14 -30.92
C VAL A 197 -40.53 4.85 -30.81
N TRP A 198 -41.19 4.72 -31.97
CA TRP A 198 -42.61 4.40 -32.05
C TRP A 198 -42.93 3.09 -31.34
N ASN A 199 -42.13 2.05 -31.59
CA ASN A 199 -42.31 0.74 -30.99
C ASN A 199 -42.21 0.81 -29.46
N ASN A 200 -41.23 1.52 -28.90
CA ASN A 200 -41.08 1.69 -27.46
C ASN A 200 -42.29 2.41 -26.84
N ILE A 201 -42.73 3.54 -27.41
CA ILE A 201 -43.89 4.30 -26.89
C ILE A 201 -45.16 3.45 -26.91
N THR A 202 -45.36 2.66 -27.97
CA THR A 202 -46.56 1.84 -28.15
C THR A 202 -46.55 0.51 -27.41
N SER A 203 -45.39 0.04 -26.92
CA SER A 203 -45.28 -1.25 -26.22
C SER A 203 -46.10 -1.36 -24.93
N GLY A 204 -46.48 -0.23 -24.32
CA GLY A 204 -47.38 -0.20 -23.16
C GLY A 204 -48.82 0.21 -23.50
N MET A 205 -49.09 0.55 -24.76
CA MET A 205 -50.39 1.05 -25.23
C MET A 205 -51.15 0.01 -26.07
N ILE A 206 -50.44 -0.95 -26.66
CA ILE A 206 -50.97 -1.99 -27.52
C ILE A 206 -50.59 -3.34 -26.90
N ASP A 207 -51.58 -4.20 -26.66
CA ASP A 207 -51.32 -5.61 -26.32
C ASP A 207 -50.73 -6.30 -27.55
N ARG A 208 -49.45 -6.61 -27.47
CA ARG A 208 -48.68 -7.31 -28.53
C ARG A 208 -48.49 -8.76 -28.14
N ASP A 209 -48.72 -9.66 -29.09
CA ASP A 209 -48.38 -11.07 -28.91
C ASP A 209 -46.85 -11.27 -28.96
N ASN A 210 -46.39 -12.34 -28.31
CA ASN A 210 -44.97 -12.72 -28.29
C ASN A 210 -44.41 -12.93 -29.69
N SER A 211 -45.24 -13.40 -30.63
CA SER A 211 -44.86 -13.56 -32.04
C SER A 211 -44.52 -12.22 -32.70
N GLU A 212 -45.33 -11.18 -32.47
CA GLU A 212 -45.09 -9.84 -33.01
C GLU A 212 -43.83 -9.21 -32.42
N ILE A 213 -43.59 -9.38 -31.11
CA ILE A 213 -42.38 -8.90 -30.44
C ILE A 213 -41.14 -9.56 -31.07
N ALA A 214 -41.19 -10.87 -31.33
CA ALA A 214 -40.10 -11.60 -31.97
C ALA A 214 -39.82 -11.09 -33.40
N HIS A 215 -40.86 -10.81 -34.18
CA HIS A 215 -40.72 -10.25 -35.53
C HIS A 215 -40.11 -8.83 -35.51
N LEU A 216 -40.57 -7.96 -34.60
CA LEU A 216 -40.02 -6.61 -34.44
C LEU A 216 -38.54 -6.63 -34.07
N ALA A 217 -38.14 -7.49 -33.13
CA ALA A 217 -36.74 -7.66 -32.74
C ALA A 217 -35.87 -8.17 -33.89
N LEU A 218 -36.37 -9.15 -34.66
CA LEU A 218 -35.68 -9.71 -35.82
C LEU A 218 -35.50 -8.64 -36.93
N ASP A 219 -36.50 -7.80 -37.17
CA ASP A 219 -36.41 -6.72 -38.14
C ASP A 219 -35.45 -5.61 -37.70
N GLN A 220 -35.42 -5.28 -36.41
CA GLN A 220 -34.41 -4.40 -35.84
C GLN A 220 -33.00 -4.95 -36.05
N TRP A 221 -32.79 -6.25 -35.80
CA TRP A 221 -31.52 -6.93 -36.07
C TRP A 221 -31.12 -6.86 -37.55
N LYS A 222 -32.04 -7.15 -38.47
CA LYS A 222 -31.78 -7.05 -39.91
C LYS A 222 -31.43 -5.64 -40.36
N ARG A 223 -32.05 -4.60 -39.76
CA ARG A 223 -31.71 -3.20 -40.04
C ARG A 223 -30.33 -2.85 -39.52
N ALA A 224 -30.02 -3.21 -38.28
CA ALA A 224 -28.70 -3.00 -37.69
C ALA A 224 -27.60 -3.70 -38.51
N ALA A 225 -27.82 -4.94 -38.95
CA ALA A 225 -26.90 -5.68 -39.81
C ALA A 225 -26.66 -5.00 -41.16
N ARG A 226 -27.68 -4.38 -41.76
CA ARG A 226 -27.53 -3.58 -42.99
C ARG A 226 -26.72 -2.31 -42.75
N ALA A 227 -27.00 -1.60 -41.65
CA ALA A 227 -26.28 -0.40 -41.26
C ALA A 227 -24.82 -0.68 -40.87
N ALA A 228 -24.49 -1.91 -40.43
CA ALA A 228 -23.13 -2.32 -40.08
C ALA A 228 -22.22 -2.64 -41.28
N ARG A 229 -22.80 -2.88 -42.48
CA ARG A 229 -22.05 -3.24 -43.69
C ARG A 229 -21.41 -2.05 -44.42
N TYR A 230 -21.72 -0.81 -44.01
CA TYR A 230 -21.21 0.45 -44.57
C TYR A 230 -20.53 1.29 -43.48
#